data_AF-A0A962WR97-F1
#
_entry.id   AF-A0A962WR97-F1
#
_cell.length_a   1.000
_cell.length_b   1.000
_cell.length_c   1.000
_cell.angle_alpha   90.00
_cell.angle_beta   90.00
_cell.angle_gamma   90.00
#
_symmetry.space_group_name_H-M   'P 1'
#
loop_
_entity.id
_entity.type
_entity.pdbx_description
1 polymer ?
#
loop_
_entity_poly.entity_id
_entity_poly.type
_entity_poly.pdbx_seq_one_letter_code
_entity_poly.pdbx_strand_id
1 'polypeptide(L)'
;MDVLIGTADGIYRLAKGAPTRTGECRNVRDVQALGDALFAGSAAGIHRSRDGGRSWHYLWAGITPRYTRPLCIDPRAPHPLTVACAPSPFSAHTDAGGAGAMLFRSADRGALWRSLGDPAHTPSAANFHGLAPAADRCGSVLVGTDTGELWRVSAAAEWHLLAADLPAVLSVLDRTA
;
A
#
# COMPACT_ATOMS: atom_id res chain seq x y z
N MET A 1 14.83 15.71 15.09
CA MET A 1 13.82 15.39 14.06
C MET A 1 14.38 14.24 13.25
N ASP A 2 13.60 13.22 12.94
CA ASP A 2 14.01 12.13 12.04
C ASP A 2 12.81 11.82 11.14
N VAL A 3 12.88 12.23 9.88
CA VAL A 3 11.77 12.15 8.93
C VAL A 3 12.22 11.43 7.68
N LEU A 4 11.42 10.45 7.26
CA LEU A 4 11.54 9.80 5.96
C LEU A 4 10.62 10.47 4.96
N ILE A 5 11.14 10.65 3.75
CA ILE A 5 10.48 11.38 2.70
C ILE A 5 10.55 10.53 1.44
N GLY A 6 9.39 10.05 0.97
CA GLY A 6 9.26 9.46 -0.35
C GLY A 6 9.19 10.54 -1.43
N THR A 7 9.95 10.40 -2.50
CA THR A 7 9.93 11.34 -3.63
C THR A 7 9.89 10.62 -4.97
N ALA A 8 9.72 11.39 -6.06
CA ALA A 8 9.83 10.87 -7.42
C ALA A 8 11.20 10.21 -7.70
N ASP A 9 12.26 10.63 -7.00
CA ASP A 9 13.63 10.16 -7.27
C ASP A 9 14.25 9.33 -6.14
N GLY A 10 13.55 9.08 -5.03
CA GLY A 10 14.17 8.29 -3.96
C GLY A 10 13.44 8.31 -2.64
N ILE A 11 14.08 7.64 -1.68
CA ILE A 11 13.78 7.79 -0.26
C ILE A 11 14.84 8.73 0.32
N TYR A 12 14.40 9.81 0.97
CA TYR A 12 15.27 10.76 1.65
C TYR A 12 15.06 10.68 3.15
N ARG A 13 16.13 10.94 3.91
CA ARG A 13 16.09 11.05 5.37
C ARG A 13 16.53 12.44 5.79
N LEU A 14 15.72 13.09 6.62
CA LEU A 14 16.03 14.35 7.28
C LEU A 14 16.21 14.11 8.78
N ALA A 15 17.46 14.12 9.24
CA ALA A 15 17.80 13.98 10.66
C ALA A 15 18.43 15.25 11.25
N LYS A 16 19.60 15.64 10.71
CA LYS A 16 20.29 16.91 10.98
C LYS A 16 20.89 17.40 9.67
N GLY A 17 20.78 18.70 9.38
CA GLY A 17 21.28 19.28 8.14
C GLY A 17 20.38 19.00 6.93
N ALA A 18 20.97 18.94 5.74
CA ALA A 18 20.24 18.71 4.50
C ALA A 18 19.73 17.25 4.40
N PRO A 19 18.56 17.01 3.77
CA PRO A 19 18.09 15.65 3.50
C PRO A 19 19.09 14.85 2.67
N THR A 20 19.31 13.59 3.03
CA THR A 20 20.17 12.66 2.28
C THR A 20 19.35 11.56 1.64
N ARG A 21 19.66 11.20 0.39
CA ARG A 21 19.05 10.05 -0.30
C ARG A 21 19.60 8.75 0.31
N THR A 22 18.74 7.81 0.65
CA THR A 22 19.10 6.56 1.36
C THR A 22 18.71 5.29 0.61
N GLY A 23 17.95 5.39 -0.47
CA GLY A 23 17.56 4.26 -1.32
C GLY A 23 17.43 4.67 -2.78
N GLU A 24 17.67 3.73 -3.69
CA GLU A 24 17.69 4.00 -5.13
C GLU A 24 16.32 3.88 -5.82
N CYS A 25 15.31 3.37 -5.11
CA CYS A 25 13.98 3.17 -5.67
C CYS A 25 13.30 4.51 -6.01
N ARG A 26 12.76 4.62 -7.23
CA ARG A 26 12.09 5.83 -7.72
C ARG A 26 10.59 5.78 -7.48
N ASN A 27 9.97 6.95 -7.52
CA ASN A 27 8.53 7.16 -7.32
C ASN A 27 8.04 6.51 -6.02
N VAL A 28 8.64 6.93 -4.91
CA VAL A 28 8.25 6.49 -3.58
C VAL A 28 7.00 7.25 -3.17
N ARG A 29 5.86 6.57 -3.16
CA ARG A 29 4.53 7.17 -2.94
C ARG A 29 4.10 7.11 -1.49
N ASP A 30 4.64 6.16 -0.73
CA ASP A 30 4.22 5.90 0.64
C ASP A 30 5.39 5.34 1.46
N VAL A 31 5.46 5.75 2.72
CA VAL A 31 6.45 5.32 3.71
C VAL A 31 5.75 5.06 5.04
N GLN A 32 5.99 3.88 5.62
CA GLN A 32 5.33 3.45 6.86
C GLN A 32 6.36 2.91 7.86
N ALA A 33 6.04 2.99 9.15
CA ALA A 33 6.88 2.49 10.23
C ALA A 33 6.14 1.43 11.07
N LEU A 34 6.87 0.42 11.53
CA LEU A 34 6.38 -0.61 12.44
C LEU A 34 7.49 -0.97 13.44
N GLY A 35 7.47 -0.33 14.60
CA GLY A 35 8.61 -0.34 15.51
C GLY A 35 9.86 0.17 14.77
N ASP A 36 10.94 -0.59 14.81
CA ASP A 36 12.20 -0.22 14.14
C ASP A 36 12.25 -0.55 12.63
N ALA A 37 11.23 -1.24 12.11
CA ALA A 37 11.15 -1.55 10.69
C ALA A 37 10.45 -0.42 9.93
N LEU A 38 11.00 -0.07 8.76
CA LEU A 38 10.45 0.94 7.86
C LEU A 38 10.13 0.29 6.53
N PHE A 39 9.05 0.73 5.88
CA PHE A 39 8.58 0.22 4.60
C PHE A 39 8.37 1.36 3.63
N ALA A 40 8.69 1.13 2.36
CA ALA A 40 8.52 2.12 1.30
C ALA A 40 7.89 1.46 0.06
N GLY A 41 6.79 2.05 -0.41
CA GLY A 41 6.16 1.71 -1.68
C GLY A 41 6.71 2.57 -2.81
N SER A 42 7.21 1.92 -3.86
CA SER A 42 7.81 2.56 -5.04
C SER A 42 7.13 2.14 -6.35
N ALA A 43 7.60 2.70 -7.48
CA ALA A 43 7.22 2.24 -8.81
C ALA A 43 7.64 0.80 -9.14
N ALA A 44 8.58 0.23 -8.37
CA ALA A 44 9.15 -1.08 -8.62
C ALA A 44 8.71 -2.16 -7.62
N GLY A 45 8.00 -1.78 -6.55
CA GLY A 45 7.62 -2.69 -5.48
C GLY A 45 7.88 -2.12 -4.08
N ILE A 46 7.82 -2.99 -3.08
CA ILE A 46 8.03 -2.68 -1.67
C ILE A 46 9.49 -2.87 -1.28
N HIS A 47 9.98 -1.94 -0.46
CA HIS A 47 11.30 -1.99 0.15
C HIS A 47 11.16 -1.92 1.67
N ARG A 48 12.11 -2.52 2.40
CA ARG A 48 12.17 -2.46 3.87
C ARG A 48 13.55 -2.10 4.37
N SER A 49 13.59 -1.21 5.36
CA SER A 49 14.78 -0.97 6.17
C SER A 49 14.60 -1.55 7.57
N ARG A 50 15.71 -2.02 8.16
CA ARG A 50 15.81 -2.48 9.57
C ARG A 50 16.86 -1.70 10.36
N ASP A 51 17.44 -0.67 9.76
CA ASP A 51 18.58 0.07 10.31
C ASP A 51 18.32 1.57 10.40
N GLY A 52 17.04 1.97 10.52
CA GLY A 52 16.62 3.36 10.60
C GLY A 52 16.65 4.10 9.25
N GLY A 53 16.48 3.38 8.15
CA GLY A 53 16.41 3.95 6.81
C GLY A 53 17.79 4.25 6.22
N ARG A 54 18.86 3.63 6.72
CA ARG A 54 20.22 3.78 6.16
C ARG A 54 20.43 2.88 4.95
N SER A 55 19.84 1.68 4.97
CA SER A 55 19.80 0.76 3.84
C SER A 55 18.41 0.15 3.66
N TRP A 56 18.11 -0.26 2.43
CA TRP A 56 16.79 -0.75 2.03
C TRP A 56 16.90 -2.07 1.24
N HIS A 57 16.10 -3.06 1.63
CA HIS A 57 16.00 -4.35 0.98
C HIS A 57 14.71 -4.47 0.18
N TYR A 58 14.81 -4.94 -1.06
CA TYR A 58 13.65 -5.20 -1.91
C TYR A 58 12.86 -6.43 -1.43
N LEU A 59 11.53 -6.31 -1.35
CA LEU A 59 10.63 -7.34 -0.80
C LEU A 59 9.59 -7.85 -1.82
N TRP A 60 9.64 -7.39 -3.07
CA TRP A 60 8.57 -7.59 -4.06
C TRP A 60 9.00 -8.51 -5.22
N ALA A 61 9.81 -9.53 -4.92
CA ALA A 61 10.32 -10.46 -5.91
C ALA A 61 9.22 -11.45 -6.35
N GLY A 62 9.06 -11.62 -7.66
CA GLY A 62 8.07 -12.55 -8.22
C GLY A 62 6.61 -12.11 -8.11
N ILE A 63 6.34 -10.87 -7.69
CA ILE A 63 4.98 -10.33 -7.53
C ILE A 63 4.70 -9.31 -8.62
N THR A 64 3.57 -9.46 -9.28
CA THR A 64 3.02 -8.51 -10.24
C THR A 64 1.60 -8.11 -9.84
N PRO A 65 1.18 -6.87 -10.16
CA PRO A 65 1.98 -5.79 -10.76
C PRO A 65 2.92 -5.10 -9.74
N ARG A 66 3.89 -4.34 -10.25
CA ARG A 66 4.98 -3.75 -9.45
C ARG A 66 4.74 -2.33 -8.97
N TYR A 67 3.91 -1.55 -9.67
CA TYR A 67 3.70 -0.15 -9.30
C TYR A 67 2.84 -0.10 -8.04
N THR A 68 3.46 0.09 -6.88
CA THR A 68 2.75 0.18 -5.61
C THR A 68 2.06 1.53 -5.48
N ARG A 69 0.91 1.51 -4.80
CA ARG A 69 0.07 2.68 -4.53
C ARG A 69 0.00 2.85 -3.00
N PRO A 70 -1.14 3.13 -2.32
CA PRO A 70 -1.06 3.23 -0.87
C PRO A 70 -0.73 1.87 -0.25
N LEU A 71 0.00 1.89 0.87
CA LEU A 71 0.19 0.76 1.75
C LEU A 71 -0.24 1.12 3.16
N CYS A 72 -0.65 0.14 3.94
CA CYS A 72 -0.97 0.34 5.35
C CYS A 72 -0.47 -0.83 6.19
N ILE A 73 -0.16 -0.55 7.45
CA ILE A 73 0.22 -1.54 8.44
C ILE A 73 -0.80 -1.49 9.56
N ASP A 74 -1.46 -2.61 9.85
CA ASP A 74 -2.30 -2.70 11.04
C ASP A 74 -1.41 -2.64 12.28
N PRO A 75 -1.65 -1.72 13.23
CA PRO A 75 -0.82 -1.62 14.44
C PRO A 75 -1.03 -2.81 15.39
N ARG A 76 -2.04 -3.66 15.18
CA ARG A 76 -2.33 -4.83 16.02
C ARG A 76 -1.58 -6.05 15.50
N ALA A 77 -1.04 -6.85 16.42
CA ALA A 77 -0.37 -8.11 16.08
C ALA A 77 -1.29 -9.01 15.23
N PRO A 78 -0.80 -9.67 14.16
CA PRO A 78 0.62 -9.84 13.79
C PRO A 78 1.21 -8.69 12.93
N HIS A 79 0.57 -7.53 12.90
CA HIS A 79 0.94 -6.37 12.10
C HIS A 79 0.90 -6.61 10.59
N PRO A 80 -0.25 -7.07 10.05
CA PRO A 80 -0.37 -7.27 8.62
C PRO A 80 -0.10 -5.98 7.83
N LEU A 81 0.81 -6.09 6.87
CA LEU A 81 1.13 -5.07 5.89
C LEU A 81 0.31 -5.35 4.63
N THR A 82 -0.53 -4.41 4.23
CA THR A 82 -1.34 -4.51 3.01
C THR A 82 -0.94 -3.43 2.02
N VAL A 83 -0.85 -3.80 0.75
CA VAL A 83 -0.35 -2.95 -0.35
C VAL A 83 -1.30 -3.07 -1.52
N ALA A 84 -1.75 -1.93 -2.04
CA ALA A 84 -2.36 -1.87 -3.35
C ALA A 84 -1.29 -1.68 -4.43
N CYS A 85 -1.47 -2.32 -5.60
CA CYS A 85 -0.60 -2.12 -6.75
C CYS A 85 -1.40 -2.14 -8.06
N ALA A 86 -0.82 -1.56 -9.12
CA ALA A 86 -1.40 -1.52 -10.46
C ALA A 86 -0.29 -1.70 -11.52
N PRO A 87 -0.62 -2.01 -12.78
CA PRO A 87 0.38 -2.19 -13.85
C PRO A 87 1.26 -0.96 -14.08
N SER A 88 0.72 0.25 -13.90
CA SER A 88 1.44 1.51 -14.15
C SER A 88 0.97 2.66 -13.25
N PRO A 89 1.70 3.79 -13.19
CA PRO A 89 1.22 5.02 -12.51
C PRO A 89 -0.11 5.54 -13.07
N PHE A 90 -0.38 5.29 -14.35
CA PHE A 90 -1.51 5.85 -15.09
C PHE A 90 -2.70 4.90 -15.21
N SER A 91 -2.58 3.68 -14.66
CA SER A 91 -3.68 2.72 -14.68
C SER A 91 -4.93 3.33 -14.07
N ALA A 92 -6.07 3.20 -14.75
CA ALA A 92 -7.32 3.83 -14.37
C ALA A 92 -8.52 2.95 -14.76
N HIS A 93 -9.64 3.16 -14.09
CA HIS A 93 -10.89 2.44 -14.43
C HIS A 93 -11.39 2.70 -15.86
N THR A 94 -10.95 3.78 -16.50
CA THR A 94 -11.29 4.12 -17.88
C THR A 94 -10.47 3.39 -18.93
N ASP A 95 -9.44 2.63 -18.53
CA ASP A 95 -8.60 1.88 -19.47
C ASP A 95 -9.38 0.75 -20.15
N ALA A 96 -8.99 0.40 -21.39
CA ALA A 96 -9.54 -0.75 -22.09
C ALA A 96 -9.13 -2.04 -21.37
N GLY A 97 -10.02 -2.58 -20.53
CA GLY A 97 -9.75 -3.70 -19.63
C GLY A 97 -9.67 -3.33 -18.14
N GLY A 98 -9.87 -2.04 -17.81
CA GLY A 98 -9.81 -1.51 -16.46
C GLY A 98 -8.39 -1.37 -15.91
N ALA A 99 -8.29 -0.90 -14.67
CA ALA A 99 -7.02 -0.54 -14.05
C ALA A 99 -6.07 -1.74 -13.83
N GLY A 100 -6.60 -2.97 -13.79
CA GLY A 100 -5.82 -4.17 -13.48
C GLY A 100 -5.19 -4.12 -12.09
N ALA A 101 -5.81 -3.42 -11.14
CA ALA A 101 -5.26 -3.23 -9.80
C ALA A 101 -5.36 -4.53 -8.97
N MET A 102 -4.44 -4.69 -8.03
CA MET A 102 -4.38 -5.83 -7.12
C MET A 102 -4.15 -5.37 -5.68
N LEU A 103 -4.59 -6.20 -4.74
CA LEU A 103 -4.36 -6.01 -3.31
C LEU A 103 -3.58 -7.21 -2.77
N PHE A 104 -2.48 -6.94 -2.07
CA PHE A 104 -1.62 -7.97 -1.49
C PHE A 104 -1.40 -7.72 -0.01
N ARG A 105 -1.21 -8.81 0.73
CA ARG A 105 -0.90 -8.78 2.15
C ARG A 105 0.30 -9.64 2.49
N SER A 106 1.10 -9.13 3.41
CA SER A 106 2.05 -9.91 4.20
C SER A 106 1.65 -9.90 5.68
N ALA A 107 1.81 -11.05 6.35
CA ALA A 107 1.64 -11.19 7.80
C ALA A 107 2.99 -11.37 8.55
N ASP A 108 4.11 -11.28 7.83
CA ASP A 108 5.45 -11.60 8.31
C ASP A 108 6.47 -10.50 7.96
N ARG A 109 6.01 -9.24 7.99
CA ARG A 109 6.83 -8.04 7.72
C ARG A 109 7.46 -8.05 6.31
N GLY A 110 6.69 -8.52 5.34
CA GLY A 110 6.96 -8.51 3.91
C GLY A 110 7.90 -9.63 3.43
N ALA A 111 8.03 -10.73 4.18
CA ALA A 111 8.81 -11.88 3.71
C ALA A 111 7.99 -12.75 2.72
N LEU A 112 6.71 -12.96 3.01
CA LEU A 112 5.76 -13.62 2.13
C LEU A 112 4.55 -12.72 1.86
N TRP A 113 4.02 -12.85 0.66
CA TRP A 113 2.87 -12.10 0.19
C TRP A 113 1.81 -13.04 -0.36
N ARG A 114 0.55 -12.73 -0.09
CA ARG A 114 -0.60 -13.36 -0.74
C ARG A 114 -1.53 -12.30 -1.28
N SER A 115 -2.25 -12.65 -2.35
CA SER A 115 -3.33 -11.80 -2.84
C SER A 115 -4.48 -11.75 -1.83
N LEU A 116 -5.12 -10.58 -1.72
CA LEU A 116 -6.44 -10.39 -1.10
C LEU A 116 -7.54 -10.24 -2.15
N GLY A 117 -7.30 -10.73 -3.36
CA GLY A 117 -8.27 -10.75 -4.44
C GLY A 117 -9.17 -11.98 -4.40
N ASP A 118 -10.33 -11.84 -5.04
CA ASP A 118 -11.21 -12.93 -5.44
C ASP A 118 -11.52 -12.80 -6.96
N PRO A 119 -12.20 -13.77 -7.59
CA PRO A 119 -12.50 -13.71 -9.03
C PRO A 119 -13.38 -12.53 -9.46
N ALA A 120 -14.10 -11.88 -8.55
CA ALA A 120 -14.99 -10.76 -8.85
C ALA A 120 -14.26 -9.40 -8.73
N HIS A 121 -13.25 -9.31 -7.85
CA HIS A 121 -12.58 -8.05 -7.52
C HIS A 121 -11.11 -8.00 -7.96
N THR A 122 -10.54 -9.06 -8.53
CA THR A 122 -9.11 -9.09 -8.92
C THR A 122 -8.83 -9.88 -10.21
N PRO A 123 -8.06 -9.32 -11.17
CA PRO A 123 -7.60 -7.92 -11.24
C PRO A 123 -8.79 -6.95 -11.27
N SER A 124 -8.72 -5.90 -10.45
CA SER A 124 -9.81 -4.95 -10.31
C SER A 124 -9.89 -4.04 -11.52
N ALA A 125 -11.10 -3.85 -12.04
CA ALA A 125 -11.36 -2.84 -13.05
C ALA A 125 -11.16 -1.43 -12.48
N ALA A 126 -11.46 -1.21 -11.21
CA ALA A 126 -11.16 0.04 -10.51
C ALA A 126 -9.72 0.07 -9.97
N ASN A 127 -9.12 1.26 -9.91
CA ASN A 127 -7.85 1.45 -9.21
C ASN A 127 -8.07 1.78 -7.73
N PHE A 128 -7.11 1.40 -6.89
CA PHE A 128 -7.15 1.65 -5.45
C PHE A 128 -6.31 2.88 -5.10
N HIS A 129 -6.94 3.84 -4.44
CA HIS A 129 -6.31 5.10 -4.02
C HIS A 129 -6.39 5.33 -2.50
N GLY A 130 -7.46 4.91 -1.84
CA GLY A 130 -7.57 4.90 -0.39
C GLY A 130 -7.22 3.52 0.18
N LEU A 131 -6.38 3.47 1.21
CA LEU A 131 -6.12 2.24 1.97
C LEU A 131 -5.83 2.55 3.44
N ALA A 132 -6.54 1.89 4.35
CA ALA A 132 -6.28 1.96 5.79
C ALA A 132 -6.66 0.66 6.50
N PRO A 133 -6.09 0.36 7.68
CA PRO A 133 -6.60 -0.72 8.53
C PRO A 133 -8.04 -0.41 8.96
N ALA A 134 -8.92 -1.41 8.95
CA ALA A 134 -10.26 -1.29 9.52
C ALA A 134 -10.17 -1.52 11.03
N ALA A 135 -10.64 -0.56 11.83
CA ALA A 135 -10.45 -0.58 13.27
C ALA A 135 -11.36 -1.60 13.96
N ASP A 136 -12.54 -1.89 13.40
CA ASP A 136 -13.49 -2.88 13.90
C ASP A 136 -12.96 -4.34 13.86
N ARG A 137 -11.96 -4.63 13.02
CA ARG A 137 -11.50 -6.00 12.79
C ARG A 137 -10.01 -6.08 12.42
N CYS A 138 -9.21 -6.66 13.30
CA CYS A 138 -7.78 -6.90 13.06
C CYS A 138 -7.53 -7.63 11.73
N GLY A 139 -6.59 -7.11 10.94
CA GLY A 139 -6.29 -7.64 9.62
C GLY A 139 -7.43 -7.45 8.63
N SER A 140 -8.38 -6.56 8.84
CA SER A 140 -9.23 -6.08 7.75
C SER A 140 -8.74 -4.71 7.31
N VAL A 141 -9.00 -4.35 6.05
CA VAL A 141 -8.62 -3.06 5.49
C VAL A 141 -9.80 -2.40 4.82
N LEU A 142 -9.82 -1.07 4.85
CA LEU A 142 -10.69 -0.24 4.05
C LEU A 142 -9.98 0.08 2.74
N VAL A 143 -10.68 -0.08 1.61
CA VAL A 143 -10.16 0.17 0.25
C VAL A 143 -11.07 1.16 -0.45
N GLY A 144 -10.51 2.30 -0.84
CA GLY A 144 -11.19 3.33 -1.63
C GLY A 144 -10.78 3.25 -3.10
N THR A 145 -11.77 3.27 -4.00
CA THR A 145 -11.55 3.12 -5.44
C THR A 145 -11.66 4.45 -6.21
N ASP A 146 -11.08 4.49 -7.41
CA ASP A 146 -11.28 5.61 -8.36
C ASP A 146 -12.66 5.62 -9.03
N THR A 147 -13.46 4.57 -8.83
CA THR A 147 -14.88 4.48 -9.25
C THR A 147 -15.85 4.99 -8.19
N GLY A 148 -15.38 5.42 -7.03
CA GLY A 148 -16.26 5.99 -5.99
C GLY A 148 -16.83 4.99 -5.00
N GLU A 149 -16.19 3.83 -4.86
CA GLU A 149 -16.60 2.79 -3.91
C GLU A 149 -15.66 2.75 -2.71
N LEU A 150 -16.24 2.43 -1.56
CA LEU A 150 -15.52 2.11 -0.33
C LEU A 150 -15.84 0.68 0.07
N TRP A 151 -14.81 -0.14 0.17
CA TRP A 151 -14.89 -1.55 0.52
C TRP A 151 -14.21 -1.82 1.85
N ARG A 152 -14.74 -2.79 2.62
CA ARG A 152 -13.98 -3.47 3.68
C ARG A 152 -13.57 -4.84 3.15
N VAL A 153 -12.27 -5.13 3.21
CA VAL A 153 -11.68 -6.41 2.79
C VAL A 153 -11.16 -7.15 3.99
N SER A 154 -11.69 -8.35 4.24
CA SER A 154 -11.34 -9.17 5.39
C SER A 154 -9.97 -9.84 5.23
N ALA A 155 -9.45 -10.41 6.32
CA ALA A 155 -8.26 -11.26 6.22
C ALA A 155 -8.49 -12.49 5.35
N ALA A 156 -9.71 -13.00 5.22
CA ALA A 156 -10.00 -14.12 4.34
C ALA A 156 -10.15 -13.70 2.86
N ALA A 157 -9.85 -12.44 2.51
CA ALA A 157 -10.10 -11.86 1.19
C ALA A 157 -11.59 -11.77 0.83
N GLU A 158 -12.45 -11.58 1.83
CA GLU A 158 -13.88 -11.32 1.60
C GLU A 158 -14.10 -9.81 1.45
N TRP A 159 -14.76 -9.42 0.37
CA TRP A 159 -15.04 -8.03 0.04
C TRP A 159 -16.47 -7.68 0.44
N HIS A 160 -16.63 -6.59 1.19
CA HIS A 160 -17.93 -6.07 1.61
C HIS A 160 -18.02 -4.58 1.26
N LEU A 161 -18.94 -4.24 0.36
CA LEU A 161 -19.21 -2.85 -0.02
C LEU A 161 -19.79 -2.08 1.18
N LEU A 162 -19.19 -0.94 1.51
CA LEU A 162 -19.66 -0.07 2.59
C LEU A 162 -20.35 1.19 2.06
N ALA A 163 -19.86 1.74 0.96
CA ALA A 163 -20.45 2.89 0.28
C ALA A 163 -20.15 2.85 -1.22
N ALA A 164 -21.05 3.43 -2.00
CA ALA A 164 -20.93 3.62 -3.45
C ALA A 164 -21.42 5.03 -3.82
N ASP A 165 -21.36 5.36 -5.11
CA ASP A 165 -21.80 6.65 -5.68
C ASP A 165 -21.07 7.88 -5.11
N LEU A 166 -19.85 7.68 -4.61
CA LEU A 166 -18.97 8.78 -4.20
C LEU A 166 -18.16 9.27 -5.41
N PRO A 167 -17.57 10.46 -5.34
CA PRO A 167 -16.38 10.77 -6.13
C PRO A 167 -15.23 9.79 -5.79
N ALA A 168 -14.19 9.75 -6.63
CA ALA A 168 -13.01 8.92 -6.41
C ALA A 168 -12.49 9.02 -4.95
N VAL A 169 -12.36 7.88 -4.28
CA VAL A 169 -11.97 7.80 -2.87
C VAL A 169 -10.44 7.82 -2.77
N LEU A 170 -9.88 9.02 -2.63
CA LEU A 170 -8.43 9.23 -2.67
C LEU A 170 -7.71 8.97 -1.34
N SER A 171 -8.44 8.94 -0.22
CA SER A 171 -7.91 8.70 1.12
C SER A 171 -9.00 8.17 2.03
N VAL A 172 -8.63 7.36 3.01
CA VAL A 172 -9.54 6.80 4.01
C VAL A 172 -8.83 6.69 5.35
N LEU A 173 -9.56 6.94 6.44
CA LEU A 173 -9.11 6.74 7.81
C LEU A 173 -10.29 6.19 8.61
N ASP A 174 -10.09 5.05 9.27
CA ASP A 174 -11.02 4.57 10.29
C ASP A 174 -10.70 5.24 11.63
N ARG A 175 -11.71 5.81 12.28
CA ARG A 175 -11.60 6.52 13.56
C ARG A 175 -12.36 5.81 14.69
N THR A 176 -12.95 4.67 14.41
CA THR A 176 -13.53 3.84 15.48
C THR A 176 -12.38 3.26 16.31
N ALA A 177 -12.51 3.30 17.64
CA ALA A 177 -11.49 2.83 18.58
C ALA A 177 -12.01 1.62 19.34
#